data_AF-A0A8J4R049-F1
#
_entry.id   AF-A0A8J4R049-F1
#
_cell.length_a   1.000
_cell.length_b   1.000
_cell.length_c   1.000
_cell.angle_alpha   90.00
_cell.angle_beta   90.00
_cell.angle_gamma   90.00
#
_symmetry.space_group_name_H-M   'P 1'
#
loop_
_entity.id
_entity.type
_entity.pdbx_description
1 polymer ?
#
loop_
_entity_poly.entity_id
_entity_poly.type
_entity_poly.pdbx_seq_one_letter_code
_entity_poly.pdbx_strand_id
1 'polypeptide(L)'
;MLQLDLKTLSVAIRFLWAKSPEQRAAVDLDNGHPLLRECIGPNTRRAILYQEYVKGISATGMQPNYGFEGQLNACWTHKMTRTEIELIRSAGFLVSVIHGRHDTIAEIYYARRLAKKPHLVARMIELHGGHLVSHERTEEGQG
;
A
#
# COMPACT_ATOMS: atom_id res chain seq x y z
N MET A 1 -14.23 10.68 14.08
CA MET A 1 -13.62 11.95 13.64
C MET A 1 -12.33 11.58 12.93
N LEU A 2 -12.23 11.82 11.61
CA LEU A 2 -11.00 11.56 10.86
C LEU A 2 -9.95 12.52 11.41
N GLN A 3 -8.92 12.01 12.11
CA GLN A 3 -7.72 12.81 12.32
C GLN A 3 -7.04 12.89 10.96
N LEU A 4 -7.04 14.06 10.33
CA LEU A 4 -6.15 14.35 9.21
C LEU A 4 -4.72 14.26 9.76
N ASP A 5 -4.11 13.10 9.57
CA ASP A 5 -2.72 12.89 9.94
C ASP A 5 -1.84 13.77 9.05
N LEU A 6 -1.09 14.67 9.68
CA LEU A 6 -0.18 15.61 9.01
C LEU A 6 0.87 14.87 8.18
N LYS A 7 1.23 13.63 8.56
CA LYS A 7 2.14 12.81 7.76
C LYS A 7 1.47 12.35 6.47
N THR A 8 0.25 11.85 6.53
CA THR A 8 -0.55 11.50 5.35
C THR A 8 -0.71 12.68 4.39
N LEU A 9 -1.01 13.88 4.90
CA LEU A 9 -1.09 15.10 4.08
C LEU A 9 0.27 15.46 3.46
N SER A 10 1.36 15.40 4.23
CA SER A 10 2.72 15.66 3.75
C SER A 10 3.12 14.70 2.62
N VAL A 11 2.82 13.40 2.77
CA VAL A 11 3.05 12.38 1.75
C VAL A 11 2.26 12.70 0.47
N ALA A 12 0.98 13.05 0.59
CA ALA A 12 0.14 13.40 -0.55
C ALA A 12 0.67 14.63 -1.32
N ILE A 13 1.14 15.66 -0.61
CA ILE A 13 1.76 16.85 -1.23
C ILE A 13 3.04 16.47 -1.96
N ARG A 14 3.91 15.65 -1.35
CA ARG A 14 5.14 15.16 -2.01
C ARG A 14 4.83 14.36 -3.28
N PHE A 15 3.79 13.54 -3.26
CA PHE A 15 3.33 12.83 -4.46
C PHE A 15 2.80 13.76 -5.55
N LEU A 16 2.12 14.84 -5.18
CA LEU A 16 1.64 15.84 -6.13
C LEU A 16 2.80 16.55 -6.84
N TRP A 17 3.89 16.81 -6.12
CA TRP A 17 5.09 17.49 -6.64
C TRP A 17 6.09 16.57 -7.33
N ALA A 18 6.03 15.25 -7.13
CA ALA A 18 6.87 14.29 -7.84
C ALA A 18 6.47 14.21 -9.32
N LYS A 19 7.28 14.79 -10.22
CA LYS A 19 7.03 14.86 -11.67
C LYS A 19 7.92 13.93 -12.50
N SER A 20 8.87 13.24 -11.87
CA SER A 20 9.71 12.24 -12.52
C SER A 20 9.57 10.86 -11.87
N PRO A 21 9.89 9.76 -12.60
CA PRO A 21 9.97 8.42 -12.05
C PRO A 21 10.84 8.33 -10.78
N GLU A 22 11.99 9.01 -10.79
CA GLU A 22 12.96 9.06 -9.70
C GLU A 22 12.37 9.72 -8.45
N GLN A 23 11.70 10.86 -8.63
CA GLN A 23 11.04 11.56 -7.54
C GLN A 23 9.89 10.72 -6.97
N ARG A 24 9.13 10.04 -7.83
CA ARG A 24 8.01 9.20 -7.40
C ARG A 24 8.50 8.01 -6.58
N ALA A 25 9.46 7.26 -7.11
CA ALA A 25 10.09 6.15 -6.43
C ALA A 25 10.74 6.58 -5.10
N ALA A 26 11.32 7.79 -5.05
CA ALA A 26 11.88 8.32 -3.81
C ALA A 26 10.80 8.56 -2.75
N VAL A 27 9.65 9.14 -3.11
CA VAL A 27 8.54 9.39 -2.18
C VAL A 27 7.91 8.08 -1.69
N ASP A 28 7.70 7.11 -2.59
CA ASP A 28 7.16 5.78 -2.24
C ASP A 28 8.07 5.01 -1.24
N LEU A 29 9.39 5.18 -1.37
CA LEU A 29 10.38 4.52 -0.51
C LEU A 29 10.85 5.38 0.68
N ASP A 30 10.24 6.56 0.88
CA ASP A 30 10.56 7.48 1.97
C ASP A 30 9.66 7.23 3.18
N ASN A 31 9.75 6.00 3.71
CA ASN A 31 8.96 5.55 4.86
C ASN A 31 9.82 5.12 6.07
N GLY A 32 11.15 5.30 6.02
CA GLY A 32 12.06 5.10 7.15
C GLY A 32 12.10 3.67 7.73
N HIS A 33 11.47 2.69 7.07
CA HIS A 33 11.33 1.34 7.59
C HIS A 33 12.67 0.57 7.56
N PRO A 34 13.09 -0.13 8.64
CA PRO A 34 14.39 -0.81 8.71
C PRO A 34 14.66 -1.84 7.60
N LEU A 35 13.62 -2.53 7.10
CA LEU A 35 13.77 -3.53 6.02
C LEU A 35 14.34 -2.92 4.73
N LEU A 36 14.06 -1.64 4.46
CA LEU A 36 14.61 -0.95 3.29
C LEU A 36 16.13 -0.79 3.36
N ARG A 37 16.71 -0.80 4.56
CA ARG A 37 18.16 -0.70 4.80
C ARG A 37 18.88 -2.04 4.75
N GLU A 38 18.13 -3.14 4.72
CA GLU A 38 18.70 -4.48 4.63
C GLU A 38 19.53 -4.64 3.35
N CYS A 39 20.72 -5.24 3.46
CA CYS A 39 21.55 -5.57 2.30
C CYS A 39 21.07 -6.87 1.65
N ILE A 40 20.82 -6.82 0.35
CA ILE A 40 20.56 -7.97 -0.52
C ILE A 40 21.73 -8.05 -1.50
N GLY A 41 22.70 -8.91 -1.17
CA GLY A 41 23.98 -8.96 -1.88
C GLY A 41 24.75 -7.64 -1.73
N PRO A 42 25.23 -7.02 -2.82
CA PRO A 42 26.00 -5.78 -2.76
C PRO A 42 25.13 -4.51 -2.59
N ASN A 43 23.81 -4.62 -2.71
CA ASN A 43 22.89 -3.48 -2.71
C ASN A 43 21.97 -3.50 -1.49
N THR A 44 21.38 -2.36 -1.15
CA THR A 44 20.26 -2.34 -0.18
C THR A 44 18.93 -2.69 -0.86
N ARG A 45 17.99 -3.26 -0.11
CA ARG A 45 16.63 -3.52 -0.59
C ARG A 45 15.99 -2.25 -1.17
N ARG A 46 16.19 -1.09 -0.52
CA ARG A 46 15.76 0.22 -1.05
C ARG A 46 16.34 0.52 -2.42
N ALA A 47 17.64 0.27 -2.63
CA ALA A 47 18.28 0.57 -3.91
C ALA A 47 17.73 -0.30 -5.04
N ILE A 48 17.49 -1.59 -4.77
CA ILE A 48 16.88 -2.52 -5.73
C ILE A 48 15.45 -2.06 -6.07
N LEU A 49 14.61 -1.86 -5.06
CA LEU A 49 13.22 -1.42 -5.25
C LEU A 49 13.15 -0.07 -5.97
N TYR A 50 14.05 0.86 -5.65
CA TYR A 50 14.12 2.16 -6.32
C TYR A 50 14.37 2.00 -7.82
N GLN A 51 15.33 1.15 -8.21
CA GLN A 51 15.61 0.88 -9.61
C GLN A 51 14.43 0.21 -10.32
N GLU A 52 13.77 -0.76 -9.66
CA GLU A 52 12.59 -1.43 -10.20
C GLU A 52 11.43 -0.45 -10.41
N TYR A 53 11.17 0.44 -9.46
CA TYR A 53 10.12 1.46 -9.60
C TYR A 53 10.43 2.46 -10.71
N VAL A 54 11.65 3.00 -10.77
CA VAL A 54 12.05 3.92 -11.83
C VAL A 54 11.90 3.25 -13.19
N LYS A 55 12.32 1.99 -13.32
CA LYS A 55 12.17 1.22 -14.56
C LYS A 55 10.70 1.00 -14.93
N GLY A 56 9.87 0.60 -13.97
CA GLY A 56 8.44 0.37 -14.18
C GLY A 56 7.72 1.63 -14.64
N ILE A 57 7.86 2.73 -13.89
CA ILE A 57 7.22 4.02 -14.21
C ILE A 57 7.74 4.57 -15.54
N SER A 58 9.04 4.44 -15.83
CA SER A 58 9.59 4.87 -17.12
C SER A 58 9.01 4.08 -18.31
N ALA A 59 8.68 2.81 -18.11
CA ALA A 59 8.12 1.96 -19.16
C ALA A 59 6.61 2.18 -19.37
N THR A 60 5.85 2.41 -18.29
CA THR A 60 4.38 2.52 -18.35
C THR A 60 3.89 3.96 -18.37
N GLY A 61 4.77 4.92 -18.11
CA GLY A 61 4.42 6.32 -17.86
C GLY A 61 4.00 6.58 -16.41
N MET A 62 3.96 7.86 -16.05
CA MET A 62 3.44 8.33 -14.77
C MET A 62 1.94 8.05 -14.65
N GLN A 63 1.48 7.75 -13.43
CA GLN A 63 0.05 7.64 -13.15
C GLN A 63 -0.64 8.97 -13.55
N PRO A 64 -1.67 8.92 -14.41
CA PRO A 64 -2.38 10.12 -14.83
C PRO A 64 -3.15 10.73 -13.65
N ASN A 65 -3.41 12.04 -13.69
CA ASN A 65 -4.06 12.77 -12.60
C ASN A 65 -5.40 12.14 -12.17
N TYR A 66 -6.23 11.70 -13.12
CA TYR A 66 -7.50 11.03 -12.81
C TYR A 66 -7.31 9.68 -12.09
N GLY A 67 -6.20 8.97 -12.32
CA GLY A 67 -5.86 7.75 -11.59
C GLY A 67 -5.46 8.07 -10.14
N PHE A 68 -4.71 9.15 -9.94
CA PHE A 68 -4.36 9.62 -8.60
C PHE A 68 -5.57 10.16 -7.82
N GLU A 69 -6.42 10.97 -8.46
CA GLU A 69 -7.69 11.41 -7.88
C GLU A 69 -8.59 10.22 -7.57
N GLY A 70 -8.64 9.22 -8.44
CA GLY A 70 -9.36 7.97 -8.20
C GLY A 70 -8.85 7.23 -6.97
N GLN A 71 -7.53 7.14 -6.78
CA GLN A 71 -6.91 6.53 -5.59
C GLN A 71 -7.23 7.33 -4.32
N LEU A 72 -7.13 8.66 -4.35
CA LEU A 72 -7.50 9.51 -3.22
C LEU A 72 -8.99 9.40 -2.88
N ASN A 73 -9.84 9.43 -3.90
CA ASN A 73 -11.28 9.28 -3.76
C ASN A 73 -11.62 7.89 -3.20
N ALA A 74 -10.96 6.82 -3.65
CA ALA A 74 -11.10 5.49 -3.08
C ALA A 74 -10.68 5.48 -1.61
N CYS A 75 -9.50 5.99 -1.25
CA CYS A 75 -9.07 6.05 0.15
C CYS A 75 -10.05 6.84 1.04
N TRP A 76 -10.68 7.89 0.50
CA TRP A 76 -11.57 8.77 1.27
C TRP A 76 -13.01 8.27 1.38
N THR A 77 -13.54 7.73 0.28
CA THR A 77 -14.96 7.37 0.15
C THR A 77 -15.21 5.87 0.27
N HIS A 78 -14.20 5.04 0.01
CA HIS A 78 -14.41 3.60 -0.05
C HIS A 78 -14.65 3.02 1.34
N LYS A 79 -15.88 2.58 1.53
CA LYS A 79 -16.31 1.76 2.66
C LYS A 79 -17.15 0.63 2.09
N MET A 80 -16.80 -0.60 2.43
CA MET A 80 -17.69 -1.71 2.16
C MET A 80 -18.99 -1.57 2.96
N THR A 81 -20.10 -1.53 2.22
CA THR A 81 -21.46 -1.62 2.74
C THR A 81 -21.73 -3.01 3.30
N ARG A 82 -22.79 -3.14 4.09
CA ARG A 82 -23.22 -4.44 4.62
C ARG A 82 -23.60 -5.41 3.48
N THR A 83 -24.27 -4.92 2.45
CA THR A 83 -24.69 -5.71 1.29
C THR A 83 -23.49 -6.30 0.54
N GLU A 84 -22.43 -5.52 0.33
CA GLU A 84 -21.20 -6.02 -0.33
C GLU A 84 -20.51 -7.10 0.52
N ILE A 85 -20.49 -6.95 1.84
CA ILE A 85 -19.91 -7.96 2.74
C ILE A 85 -20.73 -9.26 2.70
N GLU A 86 -22.05 -9.15 2.73
CA GLU A 86 -22.95 -10.31 2.66
C GLU A 86 -22.83 -11.03 1.31
N LEU A 87 -22.62 -10.29 0.21
CA LEU A 87 -22.38 -10.84 -1.13
C LEU A 87 -21.05 -11.59 -1.22
N ILE A 88 -19.97 -11.01 -0.68
CA ILE A 88 -18.68 -11.71 -0.59
C ILE A 88 -18.82 -13.02 0.20
N ARG A 89 -19.57 -12.98 1.30
CA ARG A 89 -19.81 -14.17 2.13
C ARG A 89 -20.62 -15.24 1.40
N SER A 90 -21.69 -14.86 0.70
CA SER A 90 -22.57 -15.82 0.00
C SER A 90 -21.89 -16.48 -1.19
N ALA A 91 -20.88 -15.83 -1.78
CA ALA A 91 -20.10 -16.38 -2.88
C ALA A 91 -19.16 -17.53 -2.46
N GLY A 92 -18.96 -17.77 -1.15
CA GLY A 92 -18.30 -18.98 -0.65
C GLY A 92 -16.79 -19.05 -0.84
N PHE A 93 -16.13 -17.95 -1.20
CA PHE A 93 -14.66 -17.89 -1.29
C PHE A 93 -14.01 -17.45 0.02
N LEU A 94 -12.80 -17.95 0.26
CA LEU A 94 -11.98 -17.52 1.40
C LEU A 94 -11.38 -16.14 1.11
N VAL A 95 -11.37 -15.27 2.12
CA VAL A 95 -10.80 -13.93 2.02
C VAL A 95 -9.58 -13.81 2.92
N SER A 96 -8.51 -13.21 2.39
CA SER A 96 -7.34 -12.81 3.17
C SER A 96 -7.11 -11.31 3.00
N VAL A 97 -6.89 -10.61 4.11
CA VAL A 97 -6.47 -9.20 4.14
C VAL A 97 -4.99 -9.18 4.48
N ILE A 98 -4.15 -8.85 3.50
CA ILE A 98 -2.69 -8.82 3.62
C ILE A 98 -2.25 -7.37 3.79
N HIS A 99 -1.44 -7.07 4.81
CA HIS A 99 -1.00 -5.70 5.09
C HIS A 99 0.41 -5.62 5.69
N GLY A 100 1.15 -4.58 5.36
CA GLY A 100 2.46 -4.30 5.96
C GLY A 100 2.33 -3.64 7.34
N ARG A 101 3.01 -4.18 8.36
CA ARG A 101 2.95 -3.66 9.74
C ARG A 101 3.37 -2.21 9.89
N HIS A 102 4.15 -1.69 8.94
CA HIS A 102 4.73 -0.35 8.97
C HIS A 102 4.25 0.52 7.81
N ASP A 103 3.10 0.17 7.22
CA ASP A 103 2.46 1.01 6.22
C ASP A 103 1.99 2.33 6.85
N THR A 104 2.66 3.42 6.47
CA THR A 104 2.35 4.80 6.88
C THR A 104 1.45 5.53 5.88
N ILE A 105 1.16 4.92 4.72
CA ILE A 105 0.30 5.50 3.67
C ILE A 105 -1.13 5.00 3.87
N ALA A 106 -1.30 3.69 4.08
CA ALA A 106 -2.57 3.08 4.49
C ALA A 106 -2.37 2.39 5.85
N GLU A 107 -2.79 3.04 6.93
CA GLU A 107 -2.54 2.52 8.27
C GLU A 107 -3.17 1.13 8.50
N ILE A 108 -2.40 0.23 9.12
CA ILE A 108 -2.81 -1.15 9.42
C ILE A 108 -4.09 -1.25 10.27
N TYR A 109 -4.42 -0.20 11.03
CA TYR A 109 -5.67 -0.11 11.78
C TYR A 109 -6.89 -0.35 10.88
N TYR A 110 -6.91 0.22 9.68
CA TYR A 110 -8.03 0.09 8.75
C TYR A 110 -8.15 -1.33 8.19
N ALA A 111 -7.01 -1.97 7.86
CA ALA A 111 -6.97 -3.36 7.41
C ALA A 111 -7.47 -4.33 8.50
N ARG A 112 -7.00 -4.15 9.75
CA ARG A 112 -7.48 -4.94 10.91
C ARG A 112 -8.97 -4.75 11.14
N ARG A 113 -9.48 -3.51 11.02
CA ARG A 113 -10.89 -3.21 11.16
C ARG A 113 -11.73 -3.88 10.07
N LEU A 114 -11.22 -3.94 8.84
CA LEU A 114 -11.87 -4.65 7.73
C LEU A 114 -11.95 -6.15 8.00
N ALA A 115 -10.83 -6.78 8.37
CA ALA A 115 -10.77 -8.22 8.66
C ALA A 115 -11.65 -8.63 9.86
N LYS A 116 -11.90 -7.72 10.80
CA LYS A 116 -12.76 -7.94 11.97
C LYS A 116 -14.24 -7.61 11.75
N LYS A 117 -14.65 -7.14 10.56
CA LYS A 117 -16.06 -6.80 10.33
C LYS A 117 -16.93 -8.03 10.55
N PRO A 118 -18.00 -7.93 11.37
CA PRO A 118 -18.98 -8.99 11.48
C PRO A 118 -19.46 -9.35 10.08
N HIS A 119 -19.50 -10.66 9.77
CA HIS A 119 -19.92 -11.24 8.49
C HIS A 119 -18.86 -11.29 7.37
N LEU A 120 -17.68 -10.71 7.53
CA LEU A 120 -16.57 -10.99 6.61
C LEU A 120 -15.77 -12.20 7.14
N VAL A 121 -15.71 -13.30 6.39
CA VAL A 121 -14.84 -14.44 6.71
C VAL A 121 -13.45 -14.14 6.15
N ALA A 122 -12.75 -13.21 6.79
CA ALA A 122 -11.43 -12.78 6.38
C ALA A 122 -10.35 -13.13 7.41
N ARG A 123 -9.24 -13.71 6.96
CA ARG A 123 -8.02 -13.83 7.75
C ARG A 123 -7.15 -12.58 7.56
N MET A 124 -6.66 -12.01 8.66
CA MET A 124 -5.64 -10.97 8.60
C MET A 124 -4.25 -11.61 8.49
N ILE A 125 -3.43 -11.14 7.53
CA ILE A 125 -2.03 -11.53 7.37
C ILE A 125 -1.18 -10.27 7.49
N GLU A 126 -0.40 -10.18 8.57
CA GLU A 126 0.42 -9.01 8.89
C GLU A 126 1.89 -9.28 8.59
N LEU A 127 2.36 -8.74 7.47
CA LEU A 127 3.72 -8.93 7.00
C LEU A 127 4.65 -7.84 7.55
N HIS A 128 5.91 -8.18 7.74
CA HIS A 128 6.92 -7.20 8.11
C HIS A 128 7.31 -6.38 6.87
N GLY A 129 6.81 -5.16 6.76
CA GLY A 129 7.04 -4.28 5.61
C GLY A 129 6.15 -3.05 5.64
N GLY A 130 6.32 -2.18 4.65
CA GLY A 130 5.56 -0.95 4.45
C GLY A 130 4.35 -1.12 3.55
N HIS A 131 3.98 -0.04 2.85
CA HIS A 131 2.83 0.00 1.95
C HIS A 131 2.90 -1.02 0.81
N LEU A 132 4.11 -1.34 0.37
CA LEU A 132 4.38 -2.15 -0.80
C LEU A 132 4.87 -3.54 -0.40
N VAL A 133 4.32 -4.09 0.68
CA VAL A 133 4.85 -5.30 1.33
C VAL A 133 4.96 -6.51 0.40
N SER A 134 4.11 -6.60 -0.63
CA SER A 134 4.16 -7.62 -1.68
C SER A 134 5.38 -7.48 -2.61
N HIS A 135 5.85 -6.26 -2.85
CA HIS A 135 7.09 -6.00 -3.60
C HIS A 135 8.32 -6.07 -2.69
N GLU A 136 8.17 -5.65 -1.43
CA GLU A 136 9.25 -5.74 -0.45
C GLU A 136 9.61 -7.19 -0.13
N ARG A 137 8.68 -8.14 -0.29
CA ARG A 137 8.89 -9.58 -0.04
C ARG A 137 8.22 -10.47 -1.09
N THR A 138 8.80 -10.47 -2.29
CA THR A 138 8.36 -11.30 -3.42
C THR A 138 8.27 -12.81 -3.13
N GLU A 139 9.03 -13.30 -2.15
CA GLU A 139 9.02 -14.73 -1.74
C GLU A 139 7.91 -15.07 -0.73
N GLU A 140 7.42 -14.10 0.07
CA GLU A 140 6.41 -14.36 1.11
C GLU A 140 4.96 -14.15 0.61
N GLY A 141 4.79 -13.54 -0.56
CA GLY A 141 3.48 -13.28 -1.18
C GLY A 141 2.88 -14.44 -1.99
N GLN A 142 3.50 -15.61 -1.99
CA GLN A 142 3.08 -16.79 -2.79
C GLN A 142 2.24 -17.82 -2.01
N GLY A 143 1.69 -17.43 -0.85
CA GLY A 143 0.86 -18.29 0.01
C GLY A 143 -0.64 -18.20 -0.26
#